data_AF-A0A1H7HTN6-F1
#
_entry.id   AF-A0A1H7HTN6-F1
#
_cell.length_a   1.000
_cell.length_b   1.000
_cell.length_c   1.000
_cell.angle_alpha   90.00
_cell.angle_beta   90.00
_cell.angle_gamma   90.00
#
_symmetry.space_group_name_H-M   'P 1'
#
loop_
_entity.id
_entity.type
_entity.pdbx_description
1 polymer ?
#
loop_
_entity_poly.entity_id
_entity_poly.type
_entity_poly.pdbx_seq_one_letter_code
_entity_poly.pdbx_strand_id
1 'polypeptide(L)'
;MEYVAMKCPNCAGDIRYSVGSTECVCPYCDSRIAVQRTADEQRLAVLEEENRGLDYRAHVAEEQEKKRADYVKSLKSWDRTNYILMGLTFVLAIITFAINDTSNDVMMIFGLPMFLITIFAAPIRASALPKRPEDIQNVRDPGGKAGNTFKLYALFFGAMMIGVIIGMIISPNKDKDKTEETSSAVVAQAEETESADE
;
A
#
# COMPACT_ATOMS: atom_id res chain seq x y z
N MET A 1 13.74 -56.31 8.77
CA MET A 1 15.16 -55.94 8.82
C MET A 1 15.92 -56.93 7.97
N GLU A 2 16.65 -56.44 6.98
CA GLU A 2 17.45 -57.26 6.08
C GLU A 2 18.85 -57.48 6.69
N TYR A 3 19.38 -58.70 6.58
CA TYR A 3 20.68 -59.07 7.14
C TYR A 3 21.57 -59.58 6.02
N VAL A 4 22.81 -59.10 5.97
CA VAL A 4 23.81 -59.54 5.00
C VAL A 4 24.84 -60.40 5.73
N ALA A 5 25.24 -61.51 5.12
CA ALA A 5 26.26 -62.40 5.64
C ALA A 5 27.63 -62.03 5.03
N MET A 6 28.65 -61.87 5.86
CA MET A 6 30.04 -61.68 5.44
C MET A 6 31.00 -62.50 6.31
N LYS A 7 32.20 -62.77 5.80
CA LYS A 7 33.25 -63.46 6.54
C LYS A 7 34.12 -62.47 7.32
N CYS A 8 34.43 -62.80 8.57
CA CYS A 8 35.38 -62.04 9.38
C CYS A 8 36.79 -62.09 8.75
N PRO A 9 37.48 -60.95 8.53
CA PRO A 9 38.84 -60.96 8.01
C PRO A 9 39.87 -61.50 9.01
N ASN A 10 39.55 -61.51 10.32
CA ASN A 10 40.48 -61.94 11.37
C ASN A 10 40.36 -63.45 11.70
N CYS A 11 39.14 -64.00 11.74
CA CYS A 11 38.91 -65.40 12.14
C CYS A 11 38.11 -66.24 11.13
N ALA A 12 37.72 -65.68 9.98
CA ALA A 12 36.86 -66.33 8.97
C ALA A 12 35.49 -66.82 9.47
N GLY A 13 35.06 -66.41 10.67
CA GLY A 13 33.72 -66.67 11.18
C GLY A 13 32.63 -65.98 10.35
N ASP A 14 31.45 -66.58 10.28
CA ASP A 14 30.28 -66.00 9.61
C ASP A 14 29.64 -64.91 10.47
N ILE A 15 29.67 -63.67 9.98
CA ILE A 15 29.07 -62.53 10.65
C ILE A 15 27.80 -62.15 9.90
N ARG A 16 26.71 -61.96 10.64
CA ARG A 16 25.48 -61.35 10.13
C ARG A 16 25.39 -59.94 10.69
N TYR A 17 25.29 -58.95 9.81
CA TYR A 17 25.11 -57.56 10.21
C TYR A 17 23.83 -57.01 9.59
N SER A 18 23.25 -56.02 10.26
CA SER A 18 22.07 -55.29 9.74
C SER A 18 22.50 -54.30 8.68
N VAL A 19 21.79 -54.28 7.55
CA VAL A 19 22.00 -53.27 6.50
C VAL A 19 21.88 -51.87 7.13
N GLY A 20 22.91 -51.03 6.94
CA GLY A 20 23.02 -49.69 7.53
C GLY A 20 23.89 -49.56 8.79
N SER A 21 24.40 -50.63 9.40
CA SER A 21 25.36 -50.52 10.52
C SER A 21 26.74 -50.10 10.01
N THR A 22 27.31 -49.04 10.57
CA THR A 22 28.67 -48.56 10.21
C THR A 22 29.79 -49.43 10.80
N GLU A 23 29.50 -50.16 11.87
CA GLU A 23 30.45 -51.02 12.57
C GLU A 23 29.74 -52.31 12.98
N CYS A 24 30.41 -53.46 12.81
CA CYS A 24 29.95 -54.73 13.34
C CYS A 24 31.06 -55.40 14.17
N VAL A 25 30.65 -56.11 15.22
CA VAL A 25 31.56 -56.86 16.11
C VAL A 25 31.44 -58.34 15.78
N CYS A 26 32.57 -59.00 15.53
CA CYS A 26 32.59 -60.43 15.28
C CYS A 26 32.30 -61.20 16.58
N PRO A 27 31.28 -62.08 16.62
CA PRO A 27 30.94 -62.82 17.84
C PRO A 27 31.96 -63.92 18.22
N TYR A 28 32.93 -64.19 17.35
CA TYR A 28 33.90 -65.27 17.53
C TYR A 28 35.27 -64.80 18.04
N CYS A 29 35.67 -63.56 17.73
CA CYS A 29 37.01 -63.06 18.06
C CYS A 29 37.00 -61.59 18.51
N ASP A 30 35.82 -61.01 18.73
CA ASP A 30 35.60 -59.63 19.16
C ASP A 30 36.25 -58.55 18.28
N SER A 31 36.63 -58.89 17.04
CA SER A 31 37.17 -57.92 16.09
C SER A 31 36.08 -56.94 15.65
N ARG A 32 36.37 -55.64 15.74
CA ARG A 32 35.54 -54.55 15.19
C ARG A 32 35.83 -54.36 13.71
N ILE A 33 34.81 -54.46 12.87
CA ILE A 33 34.92 -54.34 11.42
C ILE A 33 34.09 -53.14 10.98
N ALA A 34 34.72 -52.20 10.27
CA ALA A 34 34.01 -51.11 9.62
C ALA A 34 33.33 -51.63 8.36
N VAL A 35 32.00 -51.59 8.33
CA VAL A 35 31.23 -51.96 7.14
C VAL A 35 31.23 -50.75 6.21
N GLN A 36 31.90 -50.85 5.08
CA GLN A 36 31.86 -49.79 4.08
C GLN A 36 30.45 -49.72 3.49
N ARG A 37 29.82 -48.55 3.57
CA ARG A 37 28.57 -48.29 2.82
C ARG A 37 28.81 -48.57 1.35
N THR A 38 27.90 -49.29 0.72
CA THR A 38 27.99 -49.55 -0.71
C THR A 38 27.90 -48.23 -1.48
N ALA A 39 28.46 -48.18 -2.70
CA ALA A 39 28.38 -46.98 -3.53
C ALA A 39 26.92 -46.53 -3.77
N ASP A 40 25.99 -47.48 -3.82
CA ASP A 40 24.56 -47.22 -3.98
C ASP A 40 23.95 -46.58 -2.73
N GLU A 41 24.31 -47.03 -1.51
CA GLU A 41 23.87 -46.41 -0.26
C GLU A 41 24.38 -44.98 -0.10
N GLN A 42 25.63 -44.73 -0.49
CA GLN A 42 26.19 -43.38 -0.48
C GLN A 42 25.46 -42.47 -1.45
N ARG A 43 25.17 -42.95 -2.67
CA ARG A 43 24.39 -42.21 -3.67
C ARG A 43 22.97 -41.93 -3.20
N LEU A 44 22.34 -42.89 -2.52
CA LEU A 44 21.00 -42.72 -1.98
C LEU A 44 20.95 -41.63 -0.90
N ALA A 45 21.94 -41.60 0.00
CA ALA A 45 22.02 -40.59 1.06
C ALA A 45 22.17 -39.16 0.49
N VAL A 46 22.98 -38.99 -0.56
CA VAL A 46 23.13 -37.69 -1.25
C VAL A 46 21.83 -37.24 -1.90
N LEU A 47 21.12 -38.16 -2.58
CA LEU A 47 19.83 -37.85 -3.20
C LEU A 47 18.75 -37.49 -2.18
N GLU A 48 18.75 -38.13 -1.01
CA GLU A 48 17.81 -37.81 0.07
C GLU A 48 18.08 -36.40 0.64
N GLU A 49 19.35 -36.03 0.79
CA GLU A 49 19.74 -34.68 1.23
C GLU A 49 19.35 -33.61 0.19
N GLU A 50 19.56 -33.89 -1.10
CA GLU A 50 19.14 -33.01 -2.19
C GLU A 50 17.62 -32.82 -2.23
N ASN A 51 16.85 -33.92 -2.12
CA ASN A 51 15.38 -33.87 -2.05
C ASN A 51 14.89 -33.09 -0.83
N ARG A 52 15.52 -33.26 0.34
CA ARG A 52 15.19 -32.47 1.53
C ARG A 52 15.43 -30.97 1.31
N GLY A 53 16.47 -30.63 0.56
CA GLY A 53 16.75 -29.26 0.13
C GLY A 53 15.67 -28.70 -0.82
N LEU A 54 15.13 -29.52 -1.71
CA LEU A 54 14.03 -29.15 -2.62
C LEU A 54 12.72 -28.91 -1.86
N ASP A 55 12.36 -29.78 -0.93
CA ASP A 55 11.16 -29.63 -0.10
C ASP A 55 11.22 -28.35 0.73
N TYR A 56 12.39 -28.05 1.31
CA TYR A 56 12.59 -26.79 2.03
C TYR A 56 12.39 -25.56 1.13
N ARG A 57 12.94 -25.58 -0.10
CA ARG A 57 12.78 -24.48 -1.06
C ARG A 57 11.33 -24.31 -1.49
N ALA A 58 10.59 -25.41 -1.69
CA ALA A 58 9.18 -25.38 -2.04
C ALA A 58 8.34 -24.72 -0.94
N HIS A 59 8.58 -25.09 0.33
CA HIS A 59 7.88 -24.48 1.46
C HIS A 59 8.16 -22.97 1.59
N VAL A 60 9.41 -22.54 1.38
CA VAL A 60 9.75 -21.10 1.40
C VAL A 60 9.06 -20.34 0.26
N ALA A 61 8.97 -20.95 -0.94
CA ALA A 61 8.28 -20.35 -2.07
C ALA A 61 6.77 -20.18 -1.81
N GLU A 62 6.11 -21.21 -1.24
CA GLU A 62 4.68 -21.15 -0.90
C GLU A 62 4.41 -20.06 0.16
N GLU A 63 5.25 -19.94 1.18
CA GLU A 63 5.11 -18.91 2.20
C GLU A 63 5.27 -17.49 1.60
N GLN A 64 6.18 -17.32 0.64
CA GLN A 64 6.35 -16.06 -0.09
C GLN A 64 5.15 -15.72 -0.97
N GLU A 65 4.60 -16.70 -1.69
CA GLU A 65 3.39 -16.52 -2.49
C GLU A 65 2.19 -16.12 -1.64
N LYS A 66 2.05 -16.72 -0.46
CA LYS A 66 1.00 -16.35 0.49
C LYS A 66 1.16 -14.92 0.97
N LYS A 67 2.38 -14.50 1.35
CA LYS A 67 2.68 -13.10 1.74
C LYS A 67 2.36 -12.12 0.60
N ARG A 68 2.65 -12.50 -0.65
CA ARG A 68 2.31 -11.72 -1.85
C ARG A 68 0.79 -11.60 -2.04
N ALA A 69 0.07 -12.70 -1.91
CA ALA A 69 -1.39 -12.70 -2.04
C ALA A 69 -2.06 -11.85 -0.96
N ASP A 70 -1.61 -11.97 0.29
CA ASP A 70 -2.10 -11.17 1.41
C ASP A 70 -1.80 -9.67 1.22
N TYR A 71 -0.60 -9.35 0.74
CA TYR A 71 -0.24 -7.97 0.40
C TYR A 71 -1.17 -7.40 -0.68
N VAL A 72 -1.38 -8.11 -1.79
CA VAL A 72 -2.27 -7.66 -2.88
C VAL A 72 -3.71 -7.48 -2.38
N LYS A 73 -4.20 -8.38 -1.52
CA LYS A 73 -5.53 -8.27 -0.91
C LYS A 73 -5.65 -7.03 -0.03
N SER A 74 -4.63 -6.75 0.78
CA SER A 74 -4.57 -5.53 1.62
C SER A 74 -4.48 -4.25 0.80
N LEU A 75 -3.78 -4.29 -0.34
CA LEU A 75 -3.69 -3.16 -1.26
C LEU A 75 -5.05 -2.85 -1.88
N LYS A 76 -5.78 -3.88 -2.31
CA LYS A 76 -7.11 -3.74 -2.91
C LYS A 76 -8.16 -3.22 -1.93
N SER A 77 -8.10 -3.65 -0.66
CA SER A 77 -9.00 -3.11 0.36
C SER A 77 -8.68 -1.65 0.67
N TRP A 78 -7.39 -1.30 0.80
CA TRP A 78 -6.95 0.07 1.01
C TRP A 78 -7.38 1.01 -0.14
N ASP A 79 -7.21 0.57 -1.39
CA ASP A 79 -7.58 1.33 -2.58
C ASP A 79 -9.10 1.57 -2.63
N ARG A 80 -9.90 0.53 -2.33
CA ARG A 80 -11.36 0.65 -2.22
C ARG A 80 -11.78 1.65 -1.15
N THR A 81 -11.18 1.58 0.05
CA THR A 81 -11.50 2.50 1.15
C THR A 81 -11.17 3.94 0.77
N ASN A 82 -10.03 4.17 0.10
CA ASN A 82 -9.65 5.50 -0.37
C ASN A 82 -10.59 6.02 -1.45
N TYR A 83 -11.00 5.18 -2.40
CA TYR A 83 -11.94 5.57 -3.44
C TYR A 83 -13.29 5.98 -2.85
N ILE A 84 -13.81 5.22 -1.88
CA ILE A 84 -15.04 5.55 -1.16
C ILE A 84 -14.90 6.88 -0.41
N LEU A 85 -13.80 7.08 0.31
CA LEU A 85 -13.54 8.31 1.05
C LEU A 85 -13.45 9.52 0.11
N MET A 86 -12.74 9.39 -1.02
CA MET A 86 -12.64 10.44 -2.03
C MET A 86 -14.02 10.78 -2.62
N GLY A 87 -14.82 9.76 -2.96
CA GLY A 87 -16.19 9.96 -3.44
C GLY A 87 -17.06 10.70 -2.42
N LEU A 88 -16.98 10.32 -1.14
CA LEU A 88 -17.72 10.97 -0.05
C LEU A 88 -17.30 12.44 0.12
N THR A 89 -16.00 12.73 0.06
CA THR A 89 -15.49 14.11 0.13
C THR A 89 -15.92 14.95 -1.06
N PHE A 90 -16.00 14.36 -2.26
CA PHE A 90 -16.47 15.04 -3.47
C PHE A 90 -17.96 15.36 -3.40
N VAL A 91 -18.79 14.42 -2.93
CA VAL A 91 -20.23 14.65 -2.71
C VAL A 91 -20.44 15.74 -1.66
N LEU A 92 -19.69 15.72 -0.56
CA LEU A 92 -19.77 16.77 0.45
C LEU A 92 -19.40 18.14 -0.11
N ALA A 93 -18.35 18.22 -0.93
CA ALA A 93 -17.99 19.47 -1.61
C ALA A 93 -19.10 20.01 -2.52
N ILE A 94 -19.79 19.14 -3.27
CA ILE A 94 -20.95 19.52 -4.10
C ILE A 94 -22.10 20.03 -3.23
N ILE A 95 -22.42 19.33 -2.13
CA ILE A 95 -23.49 19.74 -1.21
C ILE A 95 -23.17 21.11 -0.61
N THR A 96 -21.94 21.32 -0.13
CA THR A 96 -21.50 22.62 0.39
C THR A 96 -21.60 23.71 -0.68
N PHE A 97 -21.23 23.43 -1.93
CA PHE A 97 -21.36 24.37 -3.03
C PHE A 97 -22.83 24.71 -3.34
N ALA A 98 -23.72 23.72 -3.37
CA ALA A 98 -25.15 23.90 -3.69
C ALA A 98 -25.90 24.69 -2.60
N ILE A 99 -25.52 24.54 -1.33
CA ILE A 99 -26.12 25.29 -0.23
C ILE A 99 -25.64 26.75 -0.23
N ASN A 100 -24.48 27.03 -0.81
CA ASN A 100 -23.80 28.32 -0.71
C ASN A 100 -24.38 29.44 -1.60
N ASP A 101 -25.46 29.20 -2.33
CA ASP A 101 -26.14 30.22 -3.15
C ASP A 101 -26.81 31.34 -2.30
N THR A 102 -26.71 31.27 -0.96
CA THR A 102 -27.44 32.16 -0.04
C THR A 102 -26.57 33.04 0.86
N SER A 103 -25.25 32.85 0.98
CA SER A 103 -24.35 33.81 1.63
C SER A 103 -22.86 33.48 1.39
N ASN A 104 -22.10 34.48 0.93
CA ASN A 104 -20.65 34.35 0.68
C ASN A 104 -19.84 33.90 1.92
N ASP A 105 -20.36 34.10 3.13
CA ASP A 105 -19.66 33.78 4.39
C ASP A 105 -19.59 32.27 4.68
N VAL A 106 -20.58 31.48 4.23
CA VAL A 106 -20.66 30.04 4.54
C VAL A 106 -19.56 29.26 3.81
N MET A 107 -19.22 29.64 2.58
CA MET A 107 -18.16 29.01 1.80
C MET A 107 -16.79 29.15 2.46
N MET A 108 -16.52 30.33 3.03
CA MET A 108 -15.23 30.62 3.65
C MET A 108 -15.06 29.86 4.97
N ILE A 109 -16.13 29.74 5.75
CA ILE A 109 -16.12 29.07 7.05
C ILE A 109 -16.10 27.54 6.90
N PHE A 110 -16.85 26.96 5.97
CA PHE A 110 -17.00 25.50 5.87
C PHE A 110 -16.31 24.87 4.65
N GLY A 111 -16.26 25.56 3.50
CA GLY A 111 -15.67 25.03 2.28
C GLY A 111 -14.15 24.92 2.35
N LEU A 112 -13.48 26.00 2.77
CA LEU A 112 -12.01 26.05 2.82
C LEU A 112 -11.40 25.02 3.78
N PRO A 113 -11.87 24.83 5.04
CA PRO A 113 -11.28 23.85 5.94
C PRO A 113 -11.48 22.41 5.46
N MET A 114 -12.65 22.09 4.88
CA MET A 114 -12.94 20.75 4.35
C MET A 114 -12.03 20.42 3.16
N PHE A 115 -11.78 21.41 2.30
CA PHE A 115 -10.82 21.32 1.21
C PHE A 115 -9.38 21.15 1.71
N LEU A 116 -8.97 21.90 2.74
CA LEU A 116 -7.64 21.74 3.32
C LEU A 116 -7.48 20.37 3.99
N ILE A 117 -8.50 19.86 4.69
CA ILE A 117 -8.47 18.53 5.30
C ILE A 117 -8.26 17.45 4.23
N THR A 118 -8.89 17.56 3.06
CA THR A 118 -8.70 16.57 1.98
C THR A 118 -7.29 16.58 1.40
N ILE A 119 -6.69 17.77 1.24
CA ILE A 119 -5.29 17.93 0.80
C ILE A 119 -4.33 17.39 1.87
N PHE A 120 -4.45 17.83 3.12
CA PHE A 120 -3.55 17.43 4.20
C PHE A 120 -3.75 15.99 4.67
N ALA A 121 -4.91 15.37 4.41
CA ALA A 121 -5.12 13.95 4.64
C ALA A 121 -4.38 13.08 3.61
N ALA A 122 -3.96 13.61 2.46
CA ALA A 122 -3.24 12.83 1.44
C ALA A 122 -1.90 12.24 1.94
N PRO A 123 -0.99 13.00 2.57
CA PRO A 123 0.25 12.44 3.12
C PRO A 123 0.01 11.46 4.27
N ILE A 124 -0.98 11.71 5.13
CA ILE A 124 -1.35 10.77 6.21
C ILE A 124 -1.84 9.45 5.60
N ARG A 125 -2.66 9.50 4.54
CA ARG A 125 -3.10 8.32 3.80
C ARG A 125 -1.93 7.58 3.16
N ALA A 126 -0.98 8.29 2.55
CA ALA A 126 0.21 7.68 1.98
C ALA A 126 1.07 6.96 3.03
N SER A 127 1.17 7.49 4.26
CA SER A 127 1.88 6.82 5.36
C SER A 127 1.19 5.55 5.85
N ALA A 128 -0.11 5.42 5.65
CA ALA A 128 -0.91 4.24 6.01
C ALA A 128 -0.89 3.13 4.93
N LEU A 129 -0.06 3.26 3.90
CA LEU A 129 0.12 2.20 2.92
C LEU A 129 0.74 0.96 3.59
N PRO A 130 0.22 -0.25 3.31
CA PRO A 130 0.84 -1.47 3.82
C PRO A 130 2.31 -1.52 3.37
N LYS A 131 3.22 -1.78 4.32
CA LYS A 131 4.65 -1.86 4.05
C LYS A 131 4.92 -2.96 3.03
N ARG A 132 5.72 -2.65 2.02
CA ARG A 132 6.12 -3.63 1.01
C ARG A 132 7.03 -4.70 1.62
N PRO A 133 6.82 -5.99 1.33
CA PRO A 133 7.77 -7.05 1.66
C PRO A 133 9.12 -6.86 0.96
N GLU A 134 10.23 -7.06 1.67
CA GLU A 134 11.59 -6.83 1.16
C GLU A 134 11.95 -7.69 -0.06
N ASP A 135 11.37 -8.89 -0.19
CA ASP A 135 11.61 -9.83 -1.29
C ASP A 135 10.99 -9.38 -2.64
N ILE A 136 10.18 -8.32 -2.64
CA ILE A 136 9.40 -7.85 -3.80
C ILE A 136 9.89 -6.46 -4.28
N GLN A 137 11.11 -6.07 -3.96
CA GLN A 137 11.62 -4.74 -4.39
C GLN A 137 11.70 -4.58 -5.92
N ASN A 138 11.82 -5.69 -6.67
CA ASN A 138 12.01 -5.65 -8.13
C ASN A 138 10.73 -5.84 -8.96
N VAL A 139 9.57 -6.10 -8.34
CA VAL A 139 8.31 -6.22 -9.10
C VAL A 139 7.76 -4.83 -9.35
N ARG A 140 7.71 -4.46 -10.63
CA ARG A 140 7.21 -3.17 -11.16
C ARG A 140 6.06 -2.63 -10.34
N ASP A 141 6.37 -1.60 -9.56
CA ASP A 141 5.48 -0.97 -8.59
C ASP A 141 4.13 -0.58 -9.21
N PRO A 142 3.00 -1.14 -8.75
CA PRO A 142 1.71 -0.53 -9.01
C PRO A 142 1.64 0.90 -8.44
N GLY A 143 2.44 1.19 -7.40
CA GLY A 143 2.60 2.54 -6.83
C GLY A 143 3.22 3.58 -7.78
N GLY A 144 3.95 3.16 -8.82
CA GLY A 144 4.45 4.07 -9.84
C GLY A 144 3.32 4.73 -10.64
N LYS A 145 2.18 4.06 -10.78
CA LYS A 145 0.98 4.67 -11.38
C LYS A 145 0.34 5.67 -10.42
N ALA A 146 0.25 5.35 -9.13
CA ALA A 146 -0.33 6.24 -8.11
C ALA A 146 0.38 7.61 -8.04
N GLY A 147 1.70 7.64 -8.20
CA GLY A 147 2.47 8.89 -8.27
C GLY A 147 2.09 9.75 -9.49
N ASN A 148 1.82 9.13 -10.64
CA ASN A 148 1.35 9.85 -11.83
C ASN A 148 -0.12 10.28 -11.70
N THR A 149 -0.98 9.50 -11.06
CA THR A 149 -2.36 9.92 -10.78
C THR A 149 -2.38 11.12 -9.83
N PHE A 150 -1.55 11.11 -8.78
CA PHE A 150 -1.42 12.26 -7.87
C PHE A 150 -0.96 13.52 -8.60
N LYS A 151 0.03 13.41 -9.50
CA LYS A 151 0.47 14.54 -10.34
C LYS A 151 -0.66 15.08 -11.22
N LEU A 152 -1.46 14.18 -11.81
CA LEU A 152 -2.59 14.58 -12.66
C LEU A 152 -3.67 15.33 -11.85
N TYR A 153 -4.00 14.83 -10.65
CA TYR A 153 -4.94 15.50 -9.76
C TYR A 153 -4.39 16.85 -9.29
N ALA A 154 -3.12 16.91 -8.87
CA ALA A 154 -2.49 18.16 -8.45
C ALA A 154 -2.50 19.21 -9.58
N LEU A 155 -2.28 18.78 -10.83
CA LEU A 155 -2.33 19.66 -12.00
C LEU A 155 -3.76 20.14 -12.27
N PHE A 156 -4.75 19.24 -12.21
CA PHE A 156 -6.16 19.60 -12.42
C PHE A 156 -6.69 20.57 -11.35
N PHE A 157 -6.41 20.29 -10.07
CA PHE A 157 -6.80 21.18 -8.97
C PHE A 157 -6.02 22.49 -8.98
N GLY A 158 -4.73 22.46 -9.33
CA GLY A 158 -3.93 23.67 -9.52
C GLY A 158 -4.53 24.58 -10.60
N ALA A 159 -4.93 24.02 -11.74
CA ALA A 159 -5.61 24.76 -12.80
C ALA A 159 -6.95 25.35 -12.34
N MET A 160 -7.75 24.58 -11.58
CA MET A 160 -9.04 25.05 -11.07
C MET A 160 -8.89 26.21 -10.07
N MET A 161 -7.91 26.13 -9.16
CA MET A 161 -7.62 27.21 -8.20
C MET A 161 -7.14 28.50 -8.89
N ILE A 162 -6.32 28.37 -9.93
CA ILE A 162 -5.90 29.51 -10.75
C ILE A 162 -7.13 30.19 -11.40
N GLY A 163 -8.08 29.40 -11.90
CA GLY A 163 -9.33 29.92 -12.44
C GLY A 163 -10.15 30.72 -11.44
N VAL A 164 -10.26 30.24 -10.19
CA VAL A 164 -10.97 30.96 -9.11
C VAL A 164 -10.27 32.27 -8.76
N ILE A 165 -8.94 32.26 -8.63
CA ILE A 165 -8.15 33.47 -8.32
C ILE A 165 -8.29 34.51 -9.44
N ILE A 166 -8.20 34.09 -10.70
CA ILE A 166 -8.40 34.99 -11.85
C ILE A 166 -9.82 35.55 -11.86
N GLY A 167 -10.83 34.72 -11.58
CA GLY A 167 -12.22 35.16 -11.47
C GLY A 167 -12.43 36.21 -10.37
N MET A 168 -11.78 36.05 -9.21
CA MET A 168 -11.80 37.03 -8.13
C MET A 168 -11.10 38.35 -8.50
N ILE A 169 -10.03 38.32 -9.30
CA ILE A 169 -9.33 39.52 -9.75
C ILE A 169 -10.13 40.25 -10.83
N ILE A 170 -10.78 39.52 -11.74
CA ILE A 170 -11.47 40.09 -12.90
C ILE A 170 -12.87 40.59 -12.54
N SER A 171 -13.57 40.02 -11.56
CA SER A 171 -14.88 40.54 -11.12
C SER A 171 -14.71 41.96 -10.56
N PRO A 172 -15.03 43.00 -11.35
CA PRO A 172 -14.90 44.36 -10.88
C PRO A 172 -15.95 44.53 -9.78
N ASN A 173 -15.55 45.19 -8.72
CA ASN A 173 -16.36 45.45 -7.53
C ASN A 173 -17.61 46.26 -7.92
N LYS A 174 -18.66 45.57 -8.43
CA LYS A 174 -19.92 46.15 -8.93
C LYS A 174 -20.71 46.89 -7.85
N ASP A 175 -20.28 46.78 -6.59
CA ASP A 175 -20.93 47.44 -5.47
C ASP A 175 -20.49 48.90 -5.31
N LYS A 176 -19.43 49.36 -5.99
CA LYS A 176 -18.99 50.77 -5.90
C LYS A 176 -19.89 51.75 -6.65
N ASP A 177 -20.64 51.32 -7.65
CA ASP A 177 -21.49 52.25 -8.42
C ASP A 177 -22.83 52.56 -7.74
N LYS A 178 -23.28 51.75 -6.76
CA LYS A 178 -24.56 51.99 -6.06
C LYS A 178 -24.48 53.05 -4.95
N THR A 179 -23.29 53.40 -4.47
CA THR A 179 -23.14 54.39 -3.39
C THR A 179 -23.21 55.84 -3.91
N GLU A 180 -22.97 56.09 -5.20
CA GLU A 180 -23.04 57.46 -5.76
C GLU A 180 -24.46 57.91 -6.14
N GLU A 181 -25.36 57.00 -6.55
CA GLU A 181 -26.77 57.34 -6.85
C GLU A 181 -27.60 57.66 -5.60
N THR A 182 -27.26 57.09 -4.44
CA THR A 182 -27.97 57.40 -3.18
C THR A 182 -27.51 58.71 -2.54
N SER A 183 -26.26 59.14 -2.77
CA SER A 183 -25.79 60.44 -2.28
C SER A 183 -26.35 61.62 -3.06
N SER A 184 -26.68 61.44 -4.34
CA SER A 184 -27.26 62.51 -5.18
C SER A 184 -28.78 62.66 -4.96
N ALA A 185 -29.49 61.57 -4.65
CA ALA A 185 -30.91 61.63 -4.30
C ALA A 185 -31.19 62.32 -2.94
N VAL A 186 -30.29 62.18 -1.95
CA VAL A 186 -30.45 62.84 -0.64
C VAL A 186 -30.17 64.35 -0.70
N VAL A 187 -29.28 64.79 -1.60
CA VAL A 187 -29.03 66.23 -1.81
C VAL A 187 -30.21 66.90 -2.53
N ALA A 188 -30.87 66.22 -3.46
CA ALA A 188 -32.05 66.76 -4.14
C ALA A 188 -33.28 66.93 -3.23
N GLN A 189 -33.39 66.14 -2.15
CA GLN A 189 -34.48 66.30 -1.17
C GLN A 189 -34.23 67.40 -0.13
N ALA A 190 -33.00 67.90 0.01
CA ALA A 190 -32.71 68.99 0.95
C ALA A 190 -33.09 70.37 0.40
N GLU A 191 -33.10 70.56 -0.92
CA GLU A 191 -33.45 71.85 -1.55
C GLU A 191 -34.97 72.12 -1.62
N GLU A 192 -35.84 71.10 -1.58
CA GLU A 192 -37.31 71.32 -1.65
C GLU A 192 -37.95 71.71 -0.31
N THR A 193 -37.23 71.61 0.81
CA THR A 193 -37.77 71.97 2.14
C THR A 193 -37.52 73.41 2.59
N GLU A 194 -36.74 74.21 1.86
CA GLU A 194 -36.40 75.59 2.27
C GLU A 194 -37.32 76.67 1.65
N SER A 195 -38.22 76.33 0.72
CA SER A 195 -39.08 77.30 0.03
C SER A 195 -40.54 77.36 0.51
N ALA A 196 -40.85 76.87 1.71
CA ALA A 196 -42.23 76.79 2.22
C ALA A 196 -42.56 77.76 3.38
N ASP A 197 -41.62 78.61 3.81
CA ASP A 197 -41.79 79.51 4.98
C ASP A 197 -41.49 81.00 4.65
N GLU A 198 -42.00 81.52 3.53
CA GLU A 198 -42.18 82.98 3.32
C GLU A 198 -43.61 83.35 2.89
#